data_AF-A0A9D7S4Q0-F1
#
_entry.id   AF-A0A9D7S4Q0-F1
#
_cell.length_a   1.000
_cell.length_b   1.000
_cell.length_c   1.000
_cell.angle_alpha   90.00
_cell.angle_beta   90.00
_cell.angle_gamma   90.00
#
_symmetry.space_group_name_H-M   'P 1'
#
loop_
_entity.id
_entity.type
_entity.pdbx_description
1 polymer ?
#
loop_
_entity_poly.entity_id
_entity_poly.type
_entity_poly.pdbx_seq_one_letter_code
_entity_poly.pdbx_strand_id
1 'polypeptide(L)'
;MTVADIKTEVGNRVLTQLVRAGWVVEYEYPNSTIDKGIDFDAYTIAKDGEHLEFEWTNWDEWQIRGSRSVLQAVCAEFGIDPGNA
;
A
#
# COMPACT_ATOMS: atom_id res chain seq x y z
N MET A 1 -9.64 6.05 4.99
CA MET A 1 -8.88 5.81 6.24
C MET A 1 -7.45 5.50 5.86
N THR A 2 -6.56 5.51 6.85
CA THR A 2 -5.12 5.32 6.67
C THR A 2 -4.64 4.30 7.69
N VAL A 3 -3.79 3.37 7.26
CA VAL A 3 -3.04 2.46 8.14
C VAL A 3 -1.56 2.71 7.90
N ALA A 4 -0.83 3.04 8.96
CA ALA A 4 0.58 3.42 8.93
C ALA A 4 1.45 2.36 9.62
N ASP A 5 2.76 2.59 9.64
CA ASP A 5 3.75 1.72 10.31
C ASP A 5 3.70 0.26 9.84
N ILE A 6 3.33 0.06 8.57
CA ILE A 6 3.27 -1.28 7.97
C ILE A 6 4.70 -1.64 7.56
N LYS A 7 5.23 -2.67 8.22
CA LYS A 7 6.56 -3.22 7.93
C LYS A 7 6.83 -3.35 6.44
N THR A 8 8.01 -2.92 6.01
CA THR A 8 8.40 -2.89 4.58
C THR A 8 8.11 -4.22 3.87
N GLU A 9 8.48 -5.34 4.49
CA GLU A 9 8.22 -6.68 3.95
C GLU A 9 6.72 -7.01 3.84
N VAL A 10 5.90 -6.56 4.80
CA VAL A 10 4.46 -6.77 4.81
C VAL A 10 3.78 -5.92 3.74
N GLY A 11 4.10 -4.64 3.63
CA GLY A 11 3.53 -3.77 2.60
C GLY A 11 3.89 -4.22 1.18
N ASN A 12 5.15 -4.64 0.96
CA ASN A 12 5.56 -5.25 -0.31
C ASN A 12 4.75 -6.51 -0.64
N ARG A 13 4.51 -7.36 0.36
CA ARG A 13 3.69 -8.57 0.22
C ARG A 13 2.24 -8.22 -0.11
N VAL A 14 1.64 -7.25 0.58
CA VAL A 14 0.27 -6.76 0.32
C VAL A 14 0.16 -6.29 -1.13
N LEU A 15 1.00 -5.34 -1.54
CA LEU A 15 0.98 -4.78 -2.90
C LEU A 15 1.09 -5.88 -3.95
N THR A 16 2.08 -6.77 -3.79
CA THR A 16 2.32 -7.88 -4.73
C THR A 16 1.11 -8.82 -4.82
N GLN A 17 0.51 -9.18 -3.68
CA GLN A 17 -0.62 -10.12 -3.67
C GLN A 17 -1.91 -9.50 -4.18
N LEU A 18 -2.19 -8.22 -3.90
CA LEU A 18 -3.34 -7.53 -4.45
C LEU A 18 -3.24 -7.40 -5.97
N VAL A 19 -2.07 -7.03 -6.50
CA VAL A 19 -1.85 -7.01 -7.96
C VAL A 19 -2.06 -8.40 -8.58
N ARG A 20 -1.56 -9.47 -7.94
CA ARG A 20 -1.83 -10.86 -8.37
C ARG A 20 -3.31 -11.24 -8.27
N ALA A 21 -4.06 -10.66 -7.35
CA ALA A 21 -5.51 -10.84 -7.18
C ALA A 21 -6.36 -9.99 -8.14
N GLY A 22 -5.72 -9.34 -9.11
CA GLY A 22 -6.39 -8.59 -10.18
C GLY A 22 -6.62 -7.11 -9.87
N TRP A 23 -5.95 -6.56 -8.86
CA TRP A 23 -5.85 -5.10 -8.72
C TRP A 23 -4.92 -4.55 -9.80
N VAL A 24 -5.33 -3.46 -10.45
CA VAL A 24 -4.58 -2.83 -11.54
C VAL A 24 -3.75 -1.68 -10.97
N VAL A 25 -2.48 -1.60 -11.34
CA VAL A 25 -1.63 -0.45 -11.01
C VAL A 25 -2.00 0.72 -11.91
N GLU A 26 -2.59 1.77 -11.34
CA GLU A 26 -2.93 3.01 -12.05
C GLU A 26 -1.80 4.04 -11.98
N TYR A 27 -1.02 4.00 -10.90
CA TYR A 27 0.15 4.83 -10.69
C TYR A 27 1.25 4.03 -10.02
N GLU A 28 2.47 4.28 -10.47
CA GLU A 28 3.71 3.85 -9.82
C GLU A 28 4.66 5.04 -9.81
N TYR A 29 5.32 5.26 -8.67
CA TYR A 29 6.37 6.26 -8.56
C TYR A 29 7.46 5.96 -9.62
N PRO A 30 7.86 6.93 -10.46
CA PRO A 30 8.62 6.61 -11.66
C PRO A 30 9.95 5.90 -11.40
N ASN A 31 10.22 4.83 -12.16
CA ASN A 31 11.49 4.10 -12.11
C ASN A 31 12.72 4.95 -12.47
N SER A 32 12.52 6.11 -13.11
CA SER A 32 13.59 7.05 -13.45
C SER A 32 14.00 7.96 -12.29
N THR A 33 13.25 7.98 -11.18
CA THR A 33 13.56 8.85 -10.05
C THR A 33 14.65 8.22 -9.18
N ILE A 34 15.65 9.01 -8.82
CA ILE A 34 16.88 8.52 -8.17
C ILE A 34 16.65 8.01 -6.74
N ASP A 35 15.59 8.46 -6.08
CA ASP A 35 15.23 8.14 -4.71
C ASP A 35 14.20 7.00 -4.59
N LYS A 36 13.70 6.46 -5.72
CA LYS A 36 12.73 5.36 -5.72
C LYS A 36 13.29 4.13 -4.99
N GLY A 37 12.57 3.67 -3.98
CA GLY A 37 12.96 2.52 -3.15
C GLY A 37 14.21 2.74 -2.31
N ILE A 38 14.67 4.00 -2.21
CA ILE A 38 15.79 4.42 -1.34
C ILE A 38 15.26 5.32 -0.23
N ASP A 39 14.64 6.44 -0.59
CA ASP A 39 14.03 7.38 0.37
C ASP A 39 12.50 7.42 0.24
N PHE A 40 11.96 7.09 -0.95
CA PHE A 40 10.53 7.16 -1.22
C PHE A 40 10.07 6.09 -2.22
N ASP A 41 8.84 5.59 -2.07
CA ASP A 41 8.13 4.89 -3.12
C ASP A 41 6.62 5.09 -2.98
N ALA A 42 5.88 4.95 -4.07
CA ALA A 42 4.43 5.10 -4.06
C ALA A 42 3.75 4.34 -5.18
N TYR A 43 2.54 3.85 -4.90
CA TYR A 43 1.68 3.16 -5.86
C TYR A 43 0.23 3.54 -5.65
N THR A 44 -0.55 3.63 -6.72
CA THR A 44 -2.01 3.61 -6.64
C THR A 44 -2.50 2.39 -7.40
N ILE A 45 -3.29 1.56 -6.73
CA ILE A 45 -3.93 0.38 -7.34
C ILE A 45 -5.44 0.50 -7.25
N ALA A 46 -6.15 -0.03 -8.24
CA ALA A 46 -7.61 0.01 -8.30
C ALA A 46 -8.23 -1.33 -8.67
N LYS A 47 -9.43 -1.59 -8.14
CA LYS A 47 -10.27 -2.74 -8.49
C LYS A 47 -11.73 -2.45 -8.16
N ASP A 48 -12.64 -2.75 -9.09
CA ASP A 48 -14.08 -2.66 -8.88
C ASP A 48 -14.58 -1.29 -8.35
N GLY A 49 -13.92 -0.20 -8.74
CA GLY A 49 -14.24 1.16 -8.31
C GLY A 49 -13.63 1.59 -6.96
N GLU A 50 -12.87 0.70 -6.32
CA GLU A 50 -12.10 0.98 -5.11
C GLU A 50 -10.65 1.32 -5.47
N HIS A 51 -10.05 2.22 -4.69
CA HIS A 51 -8.64 2.62 -4.84
C HIS A 51 -7.89 2.41 -3.52
N LEU A 52 -6.64 1.95 -3.64
CA LEU A 52 -5.66 1.91 -2.56
C LEU A 52 -4.43 2.68 -2.97
N GLU A 53 -4.01 3.62 -2.12
CA GLU A 53 -2.78 4.37 -2.27
C GLU A 53 -1.75 3.81 -1.29
N PHE A 54 -0.58 3.46 -1.80
CA PHE A 54 0.58 3.01 -1.06
C PHE A 54 1.62 4.11 -1.11
N GLU A 55 2.21 4.40 0.05
CA GLU A 55 3.32 5.32 0.19
C GLU A 55 4.34 4.70 1.14
N TRP A 56 5.61 4.73 0.76
CA TRP A 56 6.71 4.24 1.56
C TRP A 56 7.75 5.33 1.69
N THR A 57 8.29 5.46 2.89
CA THR A 57 9.54 6.21 3.10
C THR A 57 10.50 5.35 3.92
N ASN A 58 11.79 5.67 3.86
CA ASN A 58 12.79 5.02 4.71
C ASN A 58 12.67 5.41 6.21
N TRP A 59 11.81 6.37 6.55
CA TRP A 59 11.57 6.80 7.93
C TRP A 59 10.31 6.17 8.54
N ASP A 60 9.24 6.06 7.75
CA ASP A 60 7.87 5.75 8.22
C ASP A 60 7.33 4.41 7.70
N GLU A 61 8.17 3.62 7.00
CA GLU A 61 7.79 2.39 6.30
C GLU A 61 6.56 2.58 5.39
N TRP A 62 5.75 1.53 5.17
CA TRP A 62 4.55 1.63 4.34
C TRP A 62 3.37 2.24 5.09
N GLN A 63 2.66 3.10 4.38
CA GLN A 63 1.33 3.56 4.69
C GLN A 63 0.38 3.20 3.53
N ILE A 64 -0.82 2.73 3.87
CA ILE A 64 -1.87 2.44 2.90
C ILE A 64 -3.11 3.27 3.21
N ARG A 65 -3.64 3.97 2.20
CA ARG A 65 -4.85 4.79 2.27
C ARG A 65 -5.92 4.23 1.34
N GLY A 66 -7.18 4.32 1.76
CA GLY A 66 -8.31 3.80 0.98
C GLY A 66 -9.63 3.81 1.74
N SER A 67 -10.65 3.18 1.17
CA SER A 67 -11.95 3.03 1.84
C SER A 67 -11.82 2.14 3.08
N ARG A 68 -12.65 2.41 4.10
CA ARG A 68 -12.57 1.68 5.38
C ARG A 68 -12.84 0.18 5.23
N SER A 69 -13.84 -0.17 4.42
CA SER A 69 -14.20 -1.56 4.14
C SER A 69 -13.04 -2.34 3.52
N VAL A 70 -12.40 -1.78 2.49
CA VAL A 70 -11.28 -2.43 1.80
C VAL A 70 -10.07 -2.54 2.72
N LEU A 71 -9.69 -1.45 3.40
CA LEU A 71 -8.52 -1.48 4.29
C LEU A 71 -8.71 -2.42 5.47
N GLN A 72 -9.92 -2.54 6.03
CA GLN A 72 -10.19 -3.54 7.07
C GLN A 72 -10.05 -4.98 6.54
N ALA A 73 -10.52 -5.25 5.32
CA ALA A 73 -10.36 -6.56 4.70
C ALA A 73 -8.88 -6.90 4.45
N VAL A 74 -8.10 -5.93 3.93
CA VAL A 74 -6.65 -6.07 3.76
C VAL A 74 -5.97 -6.31 5.12
N CYS A 75 -6.31 -5.54 6.15
CA CYS A 75 -5.72 -5.73 7.47
C CYS A 75 -5.99 -7.13 8.04
N ALA A 76 -7.22 -7.62 7.91
CA ALA A 76 -7.60 -8.95 8.36
C ALA A 76 -6.87 -10.06 7.57
N GLU A 77 -6.75 -9.93 6.25
CA GLU A 77 -6.09 -10.91 5.39
C GLU A 77 -4.59 -11.02 5.68
N PHE A 78 -3.92 -9.88 5.92
CA PHE A 78 -2.47 -9.81 6.05
C PHE A 78 -1.97 -9.75 7.49
N GLY A 79 -2.87 -9.75 8.48
CA GLY A 79 -2.54 -9.67 9.90
C GLY A 79 -1.95 -8.33 10.32
N ILE A 80 -2.45 -7.24 9.75
CA ILE A 80 -2.02 -5.86 10.05
C ILE A 80 -2.94 -5.30 11.14
N ASP A 81 -2.37 -4.68 12.17
CA ASP A 81 -3.14 -3.90 13.14
C ASP A 81 -3.47 -2.54 12.50
N PRO A 82 -4.75 -2.20 12.25
CA PRO A 82 -5.11 -0.92 11.68
C PRO A 82 -4.84 0.27 12.62
N GLY A 83 -4.46 0.01 13.87
CA GLY A 83 -4.35 1.02 14.92
C GLY A 83 -5.72 1.59 15.31
N ASN A 84 -5.76 2.37 16.39
CA ASN A 84 -6.96 3.12 16.76
C ASN A 84 -7.10 4.34 15.83
N ALA A 85 -7.54 4.13 14.58
CA ALA A 85 -7.87 5.19 13.63
C ALA A 85 -9.31 5.70 13.77
#